data_AF-A0A1F6HPG2-F1
#
_entry.id   AF-A0A1F6HPG2-F1
#
_cell.length_a   1.000
_cell.length_b   1.000
_cell.length_c   1.000
_cell.angle_alpha   90.00
_cell.angle_beta   90.00
_cell.angle_gamma   90.00
#
_symmetry.space_group_name_H-M   'P 1'
#
loop_
_entity.id
_entity.type
_entity.pdbx_description
1 polymer ?
#
loop_
_entity_poly.entity_id
_entity_poly.type
_entity_poly.pdbx_seq_one_letter_code
_entity_poly.pdbx_strand_id
1 'polypeptide(L)'
;MVTRELLDFIKYQFGQGIDQISLTKMLTENGWDQKDIEEAFSLVSSIISPPLQEQSQPPQTQTPSITSLPAATELLANAWQILKQRFWTVSGILSIPFIPYLILFVLAGLLAFGSLIFANKPSPEPSGVPIMPPLDLKTMLPFIILYILSILAYIFIASWSQIALLYTIKNNKENIGIRQSYKKALRKILPYWWTLFLLGLVVTGGLMLLLIPGIIFIIWFMFAAYILILEDTGGLNALLKSREYVEGHWWGVLWRYIFIMVFFIIILVIPNLIIQLLKLTFLNFIFSLITYFVVTPLIVIYTFLLYDSLRMLKGQFTFVPAKKSRTVFALVAVLGGIIIPLTILGTIALIAINPSAQINKANDAKRMQDQVSVRYALEAYLIENGRYPENLYQLVPKYLKSIPSDPKTKLPYFYRELRESQDYEFCIDFSTKTNCTNAKTNINVNYQYLFTTPFPTIPSNKSSQY
;
A
#
# COMPACT_ATOMS: atom_id res chain seq x y z
N MET A 1 -2.88 -34.42 -23.20
CA MET A 1 -2.84 -33.63 -24.45
C MET A 1 -1.50 -32.94 -24.51
N VAL A 2 -0.65 -33.35 -25.44
CA VAL A 2 0.68 -32.78 -25.67
C VAL A 2 0.57 -31.31 -26.08
N THR A 3 1.23 -30.41 -25.35
CA THR A 3 1.29 -28.98 -25.67
C THR A 3 2.51 -28.68 -26.55
N ARG A 4 2.43 -27.64 -27.40
CA ARG A 4 3.60 -27.16 -28.17
C ARG A 4 4.77 -26.81 -27.26
N GLU A 5 4.47 -26.22 -26.10
CA GLU A 5 5.48 -25.87 -25.08
C GLU A 5 6.23 -27.11 -24.54
N LEU A 6 5.55 -28.25 -24.35
CA LEU A 6 6.17 -29.51 -23.92
C LEU A 6 7.09 -30.08 -25.02
N LEU A 7 6.65 -30.02 -26.28
CA LEU A 7 7.47 -30.46 -27.43
C LEU A 7 8.73 -29.62 -27.60
N ASP A 8 8.61 -28.29 -27.48
CA ASP A 8 9.74 -27.37 -27.58
C ASP A 8 10.70 -27.53 -26.40
N PHE A 9 10.18 -27.80 -25.19
CA PHE A 9 10.98 -28.16 -24.02
C PHE A 9 11.81 -29.43 -24.26
N ILE A 10 11.17 -30.52 -24.72
CA ILE A 10 11.85 -31.79 -24.96
C ILE A 10 12.93 -31.64 -26.04
N LYS A 11 12.62 -30.95 -27.14
CA LYS A 11 13.59 -30.66 -28.21
C LYS A 11 14.81 -29.87 -27.71
N TYR A 12 14.58 -28.85 -26.89
CA TYR A 12 15.66 -28.04 -26.32
C TYR A 12 16.58 -28.88 -25.42
N GLN A 13 16.01 -29.73 -24.57
CA GLN A 13 16.79 -30.55 -23.62
C GLN A 13 17.57 -31.67 -24.31
N PHE A 14 17.03 -32.28 -25.37
CA PHE A 14 17.80 -33.16 -26.25
C PHE A 14 18.96 -32.43 -26.92
N GLY A 15 18.77 -31.17 -27.31
CA GLY A 15 19.85 -30.31 -27.84
C GLY A 15 20.97 -30.00 -26.84
N GLN A 16 20.71 -30.15 -25.54
CA GLN A 16 21.70 -30.02 -24.46
C GLN A 16 22.36 -31.36 -24.09
N GLY A 17 22.03 -32.45 -24.78
CA GLY A 17 22.60 -33.78 -24.53
C GLY A 17 22.02 -34.53 -23.33
N ILE A 18 20.85 -34.11 -22.82
CA ILE A 18 20.17 -34.79 -21.71
C ILE A 18 19.48 -36.07 -22.23
N ASP A 19 19.67 -37.18 -21.53
CA ASP A 19 19.09 -38.47 -21.90
C ASP A 19 17.58 -38.54 -21.65
N GLN A 20 16.89 -39.35 -22.47
CA GLN A 20 15.44 -39.52 -22.40
C GLN A 20 14.97 -40.04 -21.04
N ILE A 21 15.76 -40.85 -20.35
CA ILE A 21 15.39 -41.47 -19.07
C ILE A 21 15.41 -40.42 -17.95
N SER A 22 16.46 -39.60 -17.87
CA SER A 22 16.53 -38.46 -16.95
C SER A 22 15.44 -37.44 -17.21
N LEU A 23 15.14 -37.17 -18.49
CA LEU A 23 14.08 -36.23 -18.85
C LEU A 23 12.68 -36.76 -18.51
N THR A 24 12.45 -38.05 -18.71
CA THR A 24 11.21 -38.74 -18.30
C THR A 24 11.06 -38.64 -16.78
N LYS A 25 12.11 -38.99 -16.03
CA LYS A 25 12.12 -38.90 -14.56
C LYS A 25 11.81 -37.48 -14.09
N MET A 26 12.45 -36.47 -14.67
CA MET A 26 12.21 -35.05 -14.34
C MET A 26 10.75 -34.65 -14.62
N LEU A 27 10.18 -35.03 -15.76
CA LEU A 27 8.80 -34.67 -16.11
C LEU A 27 7.79 -35.39 -15.21
N THR A 28 8.03 -36.67 -14.89
CA THR A 28 7.19 -37.45 -13.97
C THR A 28 7.27 -36.92 -12.54
N GLU A 29 8.47 -36.58 -12.04
CA GLU A 29 8.66 -35.93 -10.72
C GLU A 29 7.96 -34.57 -10.65
N ASN A 30 7.91 -33.83 -11.76
CA ASN A 30 7.18 -32.58 -11.89
C ASN A 30 5.66 -32.77 -12.10
N GLY A 31 5.14 -34.01 -12.06
CA GLY A 31 3.71 -34.30 -12.07
C GLY A 31 3.06 -34.28 -13.46
N TRP A 32 3.83 -34.52 -14.52
CA TRP A 32 3.30 -34.78 -15.86
C TRP A 32 2.79 -36.22 -15.98
N ASP A 33 1.71 -36.40 -16.75
CA ASP A 33 1.12 -37.72 -17.02
C ASP A 33 2.05 -38.52 -17.93
N GLN A 34 2.31 -39.79 -17.59
CA GLN A 34 3.21 -40.66 -18.33
C GLN A 34 2.77 -40.83 -19.80
N LYS A 35 1.46 -40.84 -20.06
CA LYS A 35 0.91 -40.94 -21.41
C LYS A 35 1.21 -39.70 -22.26
N ASP A 36 1.17 -38.52 -21.64
CA ASP A 36 1.49 -37.25 -22.31
C ASP A 36 3.01 -37.12 -22.59
N ILE A 37 3.84 -37.68 -21.70
CA ILE A 37 5.30 -37.72 -21.86
C ILE A 37 5.68 -38.65 -23.03
N GLU A 38 5.12 -39.87 -23.06
CA GLU A 38 5.37 -40.86 -24.12
C GLU A 38 4.91 -40.36 -25.50
N GLU A 39 3.71 -39.75 -25.56
CA GLU A 39 3.18 -39.15 -26.78
C GLU A 39 4.09 -38.00 -27.27
N ALA A 40 4.59 -37.16 -26.36
CA ALA A 40 5.51 -36.08 -26.71
C ALA A 40 6.87 -36.58 -27.21
N PHE A 41 7.44 -37.62 -26.60
CA PHE A 41 8.68 -38.23 -27.10
C PHE A 41 8.51 -38.85 -28.48
N SER A 42 7.38 -39.53 -28.74
CA SER A 42 7.08 -40.11 -30.05
C SER A 42 6.99 -39.05 -31.18
N LEU A 43 6.47 -37.87 -30.83
CA LEU A 43 6.37 -36.72 -31.72
C LEU A 43 7.72 -36.02 -31.95
N VAL A 44 8.64 -36.10 -30.99
CA VAL A 44 9.99 -35.50 -31.13
C VAL A 44 10.95 -36.45 -31.84
N SER A 45 10.89 -37.76 -31.55
CA SER A 45 11.74 -38.77 -32.18
C SER A 45 11.42 -38.95 -33.68
N SER A 46 10.19 -38.69 -34.10
CA SER A 46 9.81 -38.66 -35.52
C SER A 46 10.35 -37.44 -36.29
N ILE A 47 10.91 -36.44 -35.59
CA ILE A 47 11.46 -35.20 -36.17
C ILE A 47 13.00 -35.22 -36.18
N ILE A 48 13.66 -36.06 -35.37
CA ILE A 48 15.11 -36.08 -35.18
C ILE A 48 15.72 -37.36 -35.81
N SER A 49 16.32 -37.22 -36.99
CA SER A 49 17.28 -38.19 -37.57
C SER A 49 18.73 -37.77 -37.19
N PRO A 50 19.71 -38.69 -37.01
CA PRO A 50 21.03 -38.36 -36.45
C PRO A 50 22.09 -37.98 -37.49
N PRO A 51 23.25 -37.40 -37.11
CA PRO A 51 23.47 -36.35 -36.12
C PRO A 51 24.00 -35.05 -36.77
N LEU A 52 23.58 -33.90 -36.25
CA LEU A 52 24.17 -32.60 -36.61
C LEU A 52 25.60 -32.52 -36.04
N GLN A 53 26.55 -32.20 -36.93
CA GLN A 53 27.97 -32.06 -36.67
C GLN A 53 28.27 -31.11 -35.49
N GLU A 54 29.29 -31.47 -34.71
CA GLU A 54 29.90 -30.67 -33.65
C GLU A 54 30.11 -29.21 -34.09
N GLN A 55 29.23 -28.32 -33.64
CA GLN A 55 29.54 -26.90 -33.60
C GLN A 55 30.29 -26.62 -32.30
N SER A 56 31.59 -26.39 -32.47
CA SER A 56 32.53 -25.85 -31.49
C SER A 56 31.87 -24.78 -30.60
N GLN A 57 31.81 -25.07 -29.30
CA GLN A 57 31.40 -24.16 -28.24
C GLN A 57 32.28 -22.87 -28.27
N PRO A 58 31.69 -21.66 -28.19
CA PRO A 58 32.46 -20.49 -27.78
C PRO A 58 32.97 -20.68 -26.33
N PRO A 59 34.08 -20.05 -25.93
CA PRO A 59 34.77 -20.36 -24.68
C PRO A 59 33.81 -20.30 -23.49
N GLN A 60 33.66 -21.43 -22.80
CA GLN A 60 33.00 -21.47 -21.49
C GLN A 60 33.77 -20.55 -20.56
N THR A 61 33.26 -19.34 -20.38
CA THR A 61 33.68 -18.48 -19.28
C THR A 61 33.17 -19.17 -18.03
N GLN A 62 34.09 -19.79 -17.29
CA GLN A 62 33.81 -20.44 -16.00
C GLN A 62 33.00 -19.47 -15.15
N THR A 63 31.70 -19.75 -15.06
CA THR A 63 30.80 -19.02 -14.16
C THR A 63 31.04 -19.67 -12.80
N PRO A 64 31.43 -18.91 -11.76
CA PRO A 64 31.73 -19.50 -10.45
C PRO A 64 30.52 -20.31 -9.98
N SER A 65 30.75 -21.58 -9.67
CA SER A 65 29.75 -22.50 -9.14
C SER A 65 29.36 -22.03 -7.73
N ILE A 66 28.33 -21.19 -7.66
CA ILE A 66 27.73 -20.78 -6.40
C ILE A 66 27.10 -22.04 -5.79
N THR A 67 27.61 -22.49 -4.64
CA THR A 67 27.11 -23.69 -3.94
C THR A 67 26.04 -23.39 -2.90
N SER A 68 25.88 -22.11 -2.51
CA SER A 68 24.88 -21.67 -1.54
C SER A 68 24.51 -20.20 -1.72
N LEU A 69 23.37 -19.79 -1.18
CA LEU A 69 22.92 -18.40 -1.25
C LEU A 69 23.91 -17.46 -0.53
N PRO A 70 24.30 -16.32 -1.13
CA PRO A 70 25.23 -15.37 -0.53
C PRO A 70 24.68 -14.76 0.77
N ALA A 71 25.55 -14.28 1.64
CA ALA A 71 25.14 -13.74 2.93
C ALA A 71 24.28 -12.47 2.75
N ALA A 72 23.37 -12.21 3.70
CA ALA A 72 22.49 -11.04 3.63
C ALA A 72 23.27 -9.71 3.62
N THR A 73 24.40 -9.66 4.33
CA THR A 73 25.33 -8.53 4.36
C THR A 73 26.07 -8.33 3.04
N GLU A 74 26.49 -9.41 2.38
CA GLU A 74 27.13 -9.37 1.06
C GLU A 74 26.17 -8.86 -0.02
N LEU A 75 24.92 -9.35 -0.01
CA LEU A 75 23.86 -8.85 -0.89
C LEU A 75 23.64 -7.35 -0.69
N LEU A 76 23.61 -6.90 0.56
CA LEU A 76 23.47 -5.47 0.88
C LEU A 76 24.68 -4.64 0.43
N ALA A 77 25.89 -5.15 0.64
CA ALA A 77 27.12 -4.49 0.20
C ALA A 77 27.18 -4.36 -1.33
N ASN A 78 26.85 -5.42 -2.05
CA ASN A 78 26.77 -5.43 -3.51
C ASN A 78 25.68 -4.49 -4.02
N ALA A 79 24.51 -4.48 -3.38
CA ALA A 79 23.43 -3.57 -3.71
C ALA A 79 23.83 -2.10 -3.51
N TRP A 80 24.57 -1.80 -2.44
CA TRP A 80 25.12 -0.47 -2.16
C TRP A 80 26.14 -0.04 -3.21
N GLN A 81 27.01 -0.94 -3.69
CA GLN A 81 27.97 -0.63 -4.75
C GLN A 81 27.26 -0.29 -6.07
N ILE A 82 26.26 -1.08 -6.46
CA ILE A 82 25.45 -0.80 -7.67
C ILE A 82 24.74 0.54 -7.54
N LEU A 83 24.14 0.82 -6.38
CA LEU A 83 23.47 2.10 -6.14
C LEU A 83 24.45 3.28 -6.26
N LYS A 84 25.65 3.20 -5.68
CA LYS A 84 26.67 4.26 -5.81
C LYS A 84 27.08 4.50 -7.26
N GLN A 85 27.29 3.43 -8.03
CA GLN A 85 27.68 3.53 -9.45
C GLN A 85 26.58 4.16 -10.30
N ARG A 86 25.31 3.85 -9.99
CA ARG A 86 24.14 4.22 -10.81
C ARG A 86 23.26 5.29 -10.17
N PHE A 87 23.75 5.97 -9.12
CA PHE A 87 22.94 6.82 -8.26
C PHE A 87 22.12 7.85 -9.05
N TRP A 88 22.76 8.57 -9.97
CA TRP A 88 22.10 9.60 -10.78
C TRP A 88 21.03 9.04 -11.73
N THR A 89 21.29 7.90 -12.37
CA THR A 89 20.31 7.28 -13.28
C THR A 89 19.12 6.74 -12.49
N VAL A 90 19.38 6.04 -11.38
CA VAL A 90 18.36 5.46 -10.52
C VAL A 90 17.51 6.55 -9.86
N SER A 91 18.14 7.57 -9.28
CA SER A 91 17.44 8.70 -8.67
C SER A 91 16.65 9.50 -9.71
N GLY A 92 17.18 9.68 -10.92
CA GLY A 92 16.46 10.32 -12.02
C GLY A 92 15.25 9.51 -12.51
N ILE A 93 15.28 8.18 -12.43
CA ILE A 93 14.11 7.34 -12.71
C ILE A 93 13.07 7.50 -11.60
N LEU A 94 13.50 7.52 -10.34
CA LEU A 94 12.63 7.62 -9.17
C LEU A 94 12.02 9.01 -8.95
N SER A 95 12.57 10.06 -9.56
CA SER A 95 12.06 11.43 -9.43
C SER A 95 10.85 11.71 -10.34
N ILE A 96 10.75 11.05 -11.49
CA ILE A 96 9.70 11.28 -12.49
C ILE A 96 8.27 11.06 -11.94
N PRO A 97 7.99 10.04 -11.10
CA PRO A 97 6.68 9.90 -10.45
C PRO A 97 6.24 11.10 -9.61
N PHE A 98 7.15 11.97 -9.14
CA PHE A 98 6.76 13.13 -8.34
C PHE A 98 6.26 14.32 -9.18
N ILE A 99 6.42 14.30 -10.51
CA ILE A 99 6.03 15.42 -11.38
C ILE A 99 4.53 15.77 -11.24
N PRO A 100 3.56 14.82 -11.27
CA PRO A 100 2.15 15.14 -11.05
C PRO A 100 1.88 15.82 -9.71
N TYR A 101 2.55 15.39 -8.63
CA TYR A 101 2.41 16.03 -7.31
C TYR A 101 3.01 17.43 -7.29
N LEU A 102 4.14 17.65 -7.96
CA LEU A 102 4.74 18.98 -8.07
C LEU A 102 3.82 19.93 -8.83
N ILE A 103 3.21 19.48 -9.92
CA ILE A 103 2.21 20.27 -10.67
C ILE A 103 1.01 20.62 -9.78
N LEU A 104 0.45 19.65 -9.07
CA LEU A 104 -0.65 19.89 -8.13
C LEU A 104 -0.26 20.88 -7.03
N PHE A 105 0.93 20.74 -6.46
CA PHE A 105 1.43 21.61 -5.41
C PHE A 105 1.58 23.05 -5.89
N VAL A 106 2.14 23.26 -7.10
CA VAL A 106 2.25 24.58 -7.72
C VAL A 106 0.88 25.18 -8.01
N LEU A 107 -0.05 24.39 -8.56
CA LEU A 107 -1.42 24.86 -8.82
C LEU A 107 -2.14 25.25 -7.51
N ALA A 108 -2.02 24.44 -6.46
CA ALA A 108 -2.58 24.76 -5.15
C ALA A 108 -1.97 26.05 -4.57
N GLY A 109 -0.65 26.23 -4.71
CA GLY A 109 0.05 27.44 -4.30
C GLY A 109 -0.42 28.69 -5.06
N LEU A 110 -0.59 28.61 -6.38
CA LEU A 110 -1.10 29.70 -7.22
C LEU A 110 -2.53 30.09 -6.84
N LEU A 111 -3.39 29.10 -6.55
CA LEU A 111 -4.77 29.34 -6.11
C LEU A 111 -4.82 29.99 -4.73
N ALA A 112 -4.02 29.50 -3.78
CA ALA A 112 -3.91 30.08 -2.46
C ALA A 112 -3.40 31.53 -2.53
N PHE A 113 -2.39 31.78 -3.38
CA PHE A 113 -1.86 33.12 -3.60
C PHE A 113 -2.89 34.05 -4.25
N GLY A 114 -3.64 33.58 -5.25
CA GLY A 114 -4.75 34.31 -5.86
C GLY A 114 -5.82 34.67 -4.82
N SER A 115 -6.23 33.71 -3.98
CA SER A 115 -7.16 33.91 -2.86
C SER A 115 -6.70 35.02 -1.91
N LEU A 116 -5.41 35.06 -1.55
CA LEU A 116 -4.87 36.12 -0.68
C LEU A 116 -4.94 37.51 -1.33
N ILE A 117 -4.74 37.61 -2.65
CA ILE A 117 -4.89 38.88 -3.39
C ILE A 117 -6.35 39.35 -3.38
N PHE A 118 -7.31 38.45 -3.55
CA PHE A 118 -8.74 38.80 -3.49
C PHE A 118 -9.22 39.13 -2.07
N ALA A 119 -8.67 38.47 -1.05
CA ALA A 119 -9.01 38.73 0.36
C ALA A 119 -8.59 40.14 0.84
N ASN A 120 -7.56 40.74 0.22
CA ASN A 120 -7.06 42.07 0.56
C ASN A 120 -7.80 43.22 -0.17
N LYS A 121 -8.80 42.94 -1.02
CA LYS A 121 -9.65 43.99 -1.57
C LYS A 121 -10.69 44.42 -0.53
N PRO A 122 -10.81 45.71 -0.19
CA PRO A 122 -11.80 46.18 0.77
C PRO A 122 -13.20 45.81 0.27
N SER A 123 -13.87 44.92 1.00
CA SER A 123 -15.28 44.61 0.75
C SER A 123 -16.11 45.88 1.01
N PRO A 124 -17.09 46.21 0.16
CA PRO A 124 -17.97 47.35 0.37
C PRO A 124 -18.95 47.20 1.55
N GLU A 125 -18.91 46.07 2.29
CA GLU A 125 -19.76 45.84 3.46
C GLU A 125 -19.06 46.19 4.79
N PRO A 126 -19.76 46.83 5.75
CA PRO A 126 -19.16 47.39 6.97
C PRO A 126 -18.82 46.35 8.06
N SER A 127 -19.05 45.06 7.81
CA SER A 127 -18.96 44.02 8.85
C SER A 127 -17.55 43.44 9.06
N GLY A 128 -16.54 43.81 8.25
CA GLY A 128 -15.11 43.53 8.54
C GLY A 128 -14.70 42.06 8.64
N VAL A 129 -15.62 41.11 8.46
CA VAL A 129 -15.31 39.69 8.44
C VAL A 129 -15.07 39.28 6.99
N PRO A 130 -13.85 38.83 6.61
CA PRO A 130 -13.63 38.27 5.29
C PRO A 130 -14.50 37.03 5.11
N ILE A 131 -15.58 37.17 4.35
CA ILE A 131 -16.48 36.07 4.02
C ILE A 131 -15.72 35.19 3.03
N MET A 132 -15.15 34.09 3.52
CA MET A 132 -14.66 33.04 2.64
C MET A 132 -15.81 32.63 1.73
N PRO A 133 -15.64 32.63 0.38
CA PRO A 133 -16.71 32.18 -0.49
C PRO A 133 -17.14 30.78 -0.05
N PRO A 134 -18.45 30.54 0.13
CA PRO A 134 -18.92 29.24 0.61
C PRO A 134 -18.36 28.14 -0.29
N LEU A 135 -17.76 27.11 0.33
CA LEU A 135 -17.27 25.91 -0.36
C LEU A 135 -18.48 25.14 -0.93
N ASP A 136 -19.05 25.64 -2.02
CA ASP A 136 -20.09 24.95 -2.77
C ASP A 136 -19.44 23.81 -3.56
N LEU A 137 -20.10 22.64 -3.60
CA LEU A 137 -19.63 21.43 -4.27
C LEU A 137 -19.24 21.70 -5.74
N LYS A 138 -19.95 22.63 -6.40
CA LYS A 138 -19.66 23.04 -7.79
C LYS A 138 -18.27 23.67 -7.95
N THR A 139 -17.81 24.43 -6.95
CA THR A 139 -16.47 25.03 -6.96
C THR A 139 -15.38 24.00 -6.65
N MET A 140 -15.69 22.98 -5.84
CA MET A 140 -14.76 21.92 -5.46
C MET A 140 -14.61 20.81 -6.52
N LEU A 141 -15.67 20.54 -7.28
CA LEU A 141 -15.72 19.46 -8.26
C LEU A 141 -14.52 19.43 -9.25
N PRO A 142 -14.12 20.53 -9.91
CA PRO A 142 -12.98 20.51 -10.82
C PRO A 142 -11.66 20.18 -10.09
N PHE A 143 -11.48 20.63 -8.85
CA PHE A 143 -10.29 20.32 -8.05
C PHE A 143 -10.25 18.86 -7.63
N ILE A 144 -11.40 18.29 -7.26
CA ILE A 144 -11.53 16.87 -6.93
C ILE A 144 -11.18 16.03 -8.16
N ILE A 145 -11.72 16.36 -9.33
CA ILE A 145 -11.42 15.66 -10.59
C ILE A 145 -9.92 15.77 -10.92
N LEU A 146 -9.33 16.96 -10.85
CA LEU A 146 -7.91 17.17 -11.11
C LEU A 146 -7.02 16.37 -10.13
N TYR A 147 -7.40 16.33 -8.85
CA TYR A 147 -6.70 15.58 -7.82
C TYR A 147 -6.75 14.07 -8.12
N ILE A 148 -7.93 13.53 -8.46
CA ILE A 148 -8.10 12.13 -8.86
C ILE A 148 -7.26 11.81 -10.10
N LEU A 149 -7.32 12.64 -11.15
CA LEU A 149 -6.52 12.45 -12.36
C LEU A 149 -5.01 12.43 -12.07
N SER A 150 -4.55 13.27 -11.14
CA SER A 150 -3.16 13.32 -10.73
C SER A 150 -2.74 12.09 -9.94
N ILE A 151 -3.62 11.53 -9.10
CA ILE A 151 -3.40 10.24 -8.42
C ILE A 151 -3.28 9.12 -9.47
N LEU A 152 -4.18 9.06 -10.44
CA LEU A 152 -4.12 8.05 -11.51
C LEU A 152 -2.83 8.18 -12.33
N ALA A 153 -2.43 9.41 -12.68
CA ALA A 153 -1.17 9.67 -13.35
C ALA A 153 0.03 9.23 -12.50
N TYR A 154 0.03 9.50 -11.19
CA TYR A 154 1.06 9.04 -10.27
C TYR A 154 1.18 7.53 -10.27
N ILE A 155 0.07 6.79 -10.08
CA ILE A 155 0.07 5.32 -10.04
C ILE A 155 0.64 4.74 -11.34
N PHE A 156 0.22 5.29 -12.48
CA PHE A 156 0.71 4.86 -13.78
C PHE A 156 2.22 5.12 -13.95
N ILE A 157 2.68 6.34 -13.67
CA ILE A 157 4.08 6.73 -13.83
C ILE A 157 4.98 6.02 -12.81
N ALA A 158 4.54 5.83 -11.57
CA ALA A 158 5.25 5.08 -10.54
C ALA A 158 5.46 3.61 -10.96
N SER A 159 4.41 2.97 -11.47
CA SER A 159 4.50 1.61 -12.00
C SER A 159 5.47 1.53 -13.18
N TRP A 160 5.41 2.51 -14.08
CA TRP A 160 6.33 2.59 -15.23
C TRP A 160 7.79 2.79 -14.80
N SER A 161 8.03 3.63 -13.79
CA SER A 161 9.34 3.89 -13.18
C SER A 161 9.93 2.62 -12.55
N GLN A 162 9.12 1.82 -11.88
CA GLN A 162 9.56 0.57 -11.26
C GLN A 162 10.07 -0.46 -12.29
N ILE A 163 9.40 -0.58 -13.44
CA ILE A 163 9.85 -1.42 -14.55
C ILE A 163 11.14 -0.85 -15.18
N ALA A 164 11.21 0.47 -15.36
CA ALA A 164 12.40 1.13 -15.90
C ALA A 164 13.62 0.90 -15.01
N LEU A 165 13.46 0.97 -13.68
CA LEU A 165 14.49 0.69 -12.70
C LEU A 165 15.04 -0.74 -12.86
N LEU A 166 14.17 -1.74 -13.02
CA LEU A 166 14.59 -3.13 -13.23
C LEU A 166 15.39 -3.31 -14.53
N TYR A 167 15.04 -2.61 -15.62
CA TYR A 167 15.84 -2.61 -16.85
C TYR A 167 17.21 -1.93 -16.68
N THR A 168 17.29 -0.85 -15.89
CA THR A 168 18.57 -0.22 -15.57
C THR A 168 19.48 -1.15 -14.78
N ILE A 169 18.92 -1.90 -13.82
CA ILE A 169 19.68 -2.86 -13.00
C ILE A 169 20.10 -4.08 -13.82
N LYS A 170 19.21 -4.64 -14.65
CA LYS A 170 19.50 -5.76 -15.56
C LYS A 170 20.73 -5.47 -16.43
N ASN A 171 20.77 -4.27 -17.01
CA ASN A 171 21.78 -3.86 -17.96
C ASN A 171 22.86 -2.98 -17.27
N ASN A 172 23.24 -3.33 -16.04
CA ASN A 172 24.22 -2.55 -15.28
C ASN A 172 25.58 -2.42 -16.01
N LYS A 173 25.91 -3.31 -16.95
CA LYS A 173 27.13 -3.19 -17.76
C LYS A 173 27.01 -2.24 -18.97
N GLU A 174 25.81 -2.02 -19.49
CA GLU A 174 25.59 -1.27 -20.75
C GLU A 174 25.32 0.23 -20.57
N ASN A 175 25.37 0.75 -19.33
CA ASN A 175 25.14 2.18 -19.05
C ASN A 175 23.90 2.80 -19.72
N ILE A 176 22.78 2.06 -19.74
CA ILE A 176 21.52 2.54 -20.30
C ILE A 176 21.04 3.80 -19.55
N GLY A 177 20.74 4.85 -20.31
CA GLY A 177 20.21 6.10 -19.76
C GLY A 177 18.73 6.03 -19.37
N ILE A 178 18.25 7.09 -18.70
CA ILE A 178 16.88 7.21 -18.17
C ILE A 178 15.84 7.00 -19.28
N ARG A 179 15.93 7.77 -20.38
CA ARG A 179 14.97 7.73 -21.50
C ARG A 179 14.87 6.35 -22.15
N GLN A 180 16.01 5.67 -22.32
CA GLN A 180 16.05 4.35 -22.94
C GLN A 180 15.41 3.28 -22.03
N SER A 181 15.63 3.38 -20.72
CA SER A 181 15.03 2.47 -19.72
C SER A 181 13.50 2.58 -19.74
N TYR A 182 12.97 3.81 -19.75
CA TYR A 182 11.54 4.06 -19.87
C TYR A 182 10.93 3.57 -21.19
N LYS A 183 11.64 3.75 -22.32
CA LYS A 183 11.21 3.23 -23.63
C LYS A 183 11.07 1.70 -23.65
N LYS A 184 12.02 0.99 -23.03
CA LYS A 184 11.94 -0.47 -22.88
C LYS A 184 10.79 -0.87 -21.94
N ALA A 185 10.62 -0.14 -20.84
CA ALA A 185 9.59 -0.40 -19.84
C ALA A 185 8.14 -0.27 -20.37
N LEU A 186 7.87 0.67 -21.28
CA LEU A 186 6.52 0.85 -21.86
C LEU A 186 5.97 -0.43 -22.50
N ARG A 187 6.82 -1.21 -23.15
CA ARG A 187 6.41 -2.46 -23.84
C ARG A 187 6.01 -3.57 -22.85
N LYS A 188 6.44 -3.47 -21.60
CA LYS A 188 6.18 -4.47 -20.56
C LYS A 188 5.14 -4.05 -19.53
N ILE A 189 4.61 -2.82 -19.61
CA ILE A 189 3.69 -2.31 -18.59
C ILE A 189 2.40 -3.14 -18.51
N LEU A 190 1.81 -3.51 -19.65
CA LEU A 190 0.58 -4.29 -19.67
C LEU A 190 0.78 -5.73 -19.16
N PRO A 191 1.80 -6.50 -19.63
CA PRO A 191 2.14 -7.79 -19.03
C PRO A 191 2.46 -7.71 -17.54
N TYR A 192 3.14 -6.65 -17.10
CA TYR A 192 3.49 -6.43 -15.69
C TYR A 192 2.23 -6.25 -14.84
N TRP A 193 1.31 -5.37 -15.24
CA TRP A 193 0.03 -5.16 -14.54
C TRP A 193 -0.81 -6.43 -14.52
N TRP A 194 -0.87 -7.18 -15.63
CA TRP A 194 -1.56 -8.46 -15.67
C TRP A 194 -0.97 -9.49 -14.68
N THR A 195 0.35 -9.55 -14.60
CA THR A 195 1.05 -10.47 -13.69
C THR A 195 0.86 -10.06 -12.23
N LEU A 196 0.94 -8.76 -11.93
CA LEU A 196 0.64 -8.23 -10.60
C LEU A 196 -0.82 -8.41 -10.21
N PHE A 197 -1.74 -8.28 -11.16
CA PHE A 197 -3.15 -8.53 -10.93
C PHE A 197 -3.39 -9.99 -10.53
N LEU A 198 -2.84 -10.95 -11.29
CA LEU A 198 -2.91 -12.36 -10.95
C LEU A 198 -2.22 -12.68 -9.61
N LEU A 199 -1.07 -12.06 -9.33
CA LEU A 199 -0.40 -12.15 -8.05
C LEU A 199 -1.30 -11.68 -6.90
N GLY A 200 -1.94 -10.52 -7.06
CA GLY A 200 -2.88 -9.98 -6.07
C GLY A 200 -4.05 -10.92 -5.82
N LEU A 201 -4.63 -11.52 -6.87
CA LEU A 201 -5.72 -12.48 -6.73
C LEU A 201 -5.28 -13.75 -5.99
N VAL A 202 -4.14 -14.34 -6.36
CA VAL A 202 -3.61 -15.55 -5.71
C VAL A 202 -3.27 -15.28 -4.24
N VAL A 203 -2.58 -14.18 -3.95
CA VAL A 203 -2.20 -13.81 -2.57
C VAL A 203 -3.43 -13.49 -1.73
N THR A 204 -4.40 -12.74 -2.26
CA THR A 204 -5.65 -12.44 -1.55
C THR A 204 -6.45 -13.71 -1.29
N GLY A 205 -6.58 -14.59 -2.30
CA GLY A 205 -7.20 -15.90 -2.14
C GLY A 205 -6.50 -16.75 -1.08
N GLY A 206 -5.16 -16.74 -1.06
CA GLY A 206 -4.35 -17.42 -0.05
C GLY A 206 -4.57 -16.88 1.37
N LEU A 207 -4.47 -15.56 1.56
CA LEU A 207 -4.66 -14.90 2.85
C LEU A 207 -6.08 -15.07 3.40
N MET A 208 -7.09 -15.09 2.52
CA MET A 208 -8.48 -15.29 2.91
C MET A 208 -8.78 -16.73 3.30
N LEU A 209 -8.13 -17.71 2.66
CA LEU A 209 -8.26 -19.10 3.07
C LEU A 209 -7.69 -19.27 4.48
N LEU A 210 -6.44 -18.80 4.70
CA LEU A 210 -5.73 -18.81 5.98
C LEU A 210 -4.54 -17.83 5.93
N LEU A 211 -4.20 -17.21 7.07
CA LEU A 211 -3.07 -16.26 7.16
C LEU A 211 -1.71 -16.89 6.77
N ILE A 212 -1.43 -18.11 7.25
CA ILE A 212 -0.14 -18.78 7.06
C ILE A 212 0.13 -19.12 5.57
N PRO A 213 -0.79 -19.79 4.83
CA PRO A 213 -0.63 -20.00 3.39
C PRO A 213 -0.48 -18.71 2.58
N GLY A 214 -1.17 -17.63 2.96
CA GLY A 214 -1.02 -16.34 2.30
C GLY A 214 0.40 -15.76 2.42
N ILE A 215 1.02 -15.86 3.60
CA ILE A 215 2.42 -15.46 3.80
C ILE A 215 3.37 -16.32 2.95
N ILE A 216 3.13 -17.63 2.86
CA ILE A 216 3.93 -18.54 2.03
C ILE A 216 3.85 -18.12 0.56
N PHE A 217 2.66 -17.78 0.05
CA PHE A 217 2.46 -17.34 -1.33
C PHE A 217 3.18 -16.02 -1.64
N ILE A 218 3.21 -15.07 -0.70
CA ILE A 218 3.95 -13.82 -0.86
C ILE A 218 5.43 -14.11 -1.13
N ILE A 219 6.05 -14.99 -0.34
CA ILE A 219 7.47 -15.34 -0.50
C ILE A 219 7.70 -16.16 -1.78
N TRP A 220 6.83 -17.13 -2.11
CA TRP A 220 6.96 -17.89 -3.36
C TRP A 220 6.88 -17.02 -4.61
N PHE A 221 6.03 -16.01 -4.60
CA PHE A 221 5.72 -15.22 -5.80
C PHE A 221 6.39 -13.84 -5.85
N MET A 222 7.24 -13.50 -4.86
CA MET A 222 7.90 -12.19 -4.80
C MET A 222 8.79 -11.89 -6.02
N PHE A 223 9.28 -12.93 -6.71
CA PHE A 223 10.15 -12.78 -7.88
C PHE A 223 9.41 -12.77 -9.22
N ALA A 224 8.08 -12.91 -9.23
CA ALA A 224 7.28 -12.97 -10.48
C ALA A 224 7.49 -11.75 -11.38
N ALA A 225 7.60 -10.55 -10.80
CA ALA A 225 7.88 -9.32 -11.53
C ALA A 225 9.27 -9.33 -12.21
N TYR A 226 10.28 -9.89 -11.53
CA TYR A 226 11.64 -9.98 -12.04
C TYR A 226 11.70 -10.98 -13.19
N ILE A 227 11.07 -12.14 -13.03
CA ILE A 227 10.96 -13.19 -14.05
C ILE A 227 10.30 -12.66 -15.33
N LEU A 228 9.22 -11.88 -15.21
CA LEU A 228 8.56 -11.27 -16.37
C LEU A 228 9.47 -10.35 -17.19
N ILE A 229 10.31 -9.58 -16.51
CA ILE A 229 11.17 -8.56 -17.14
C ILE A 229 12.48 -9.17 -17.65
N LEU A 230 12.98 -10.17 -16.95
CA LEU A 230 14.29 -10.77 -17.19
C LEU A 230 14.23 -11.94 -18.16
N GLU A 231 13.18 -12.75 -18.06
CA GLU A 231 12.99 -14.01 -18.80
C GLU A 231 11.79 -13.96 -19.75
N ASP A 232 11.12 -12.81 -19.88
CA ASP A 232 9.98 -12.58 -20.79
C ASP A 232 8.75 -13.51 -20.55
N THR A 233 8.71 -14.23 -19.43
CA THR A 233 7.58 -15.09 -19.04
C THR A 233 6.63 -14.35 -18.13
N GLY A 234 5.40 -14.08 -18.59
CA GLY A 234 4.39 -13.33 -17.84
C GLY A 234 3.18 -14.13 -17.36
N GLY A 235 2.29 -13.46 -16.62
CA GLY A 235 1.05 -14.02 -16.11
C GLY A 235 1.26 -15.09 -15.04
N LEU A 236 0.36 -16.06 -14.96
CA LEU A 236 0.42 -17.14 -13.96
C LEU A 236 1.70 -17.99 -14.09
N ASN A 237 2.24 -18.12 -15.30
CA ASN A 237 3.48 -18.87 -15.54
C ASN A 237 4.68 -18.21 -14.81
N ALA A 238 4.72 -16.88 -14.74
CA ALA A 238 5.75 -16.15 -14.00
C ALA A 238 5.70 -16.45 -12.50
N LEU A 239 4.49 -16.54 -11.93
CA LEU A 239 4.28 -16.87 -10.52
C LEU A 239 4.74 -18.30 -10.24
N LEU A 240 4.30 -19.27 -11.03
CA LEU A 240 4.67 -20.67 -10.83
C LEU A 240 6.17 -20.90 -11.00
N LYS A 241 6.81 -20.20 -11.94
CA LYS A 241 8.27 -20.20 -12.09
C LYS A 241 8.98 -19.55 -10.91
N SER A 242 8.41 -18.49 -10.33
CA SER A 242 8.93 -17.86 -9.10
C SER A 242 8.89 -18.84 -7.93
N ARG A 243 7.80 -19.59 -7.78
CA ARG A 243 7.71 -20.64 -6.75
C ARG A 243 8.83 -21.64 -6.92
N GLU A 244 9.06 -22.10 -8.15
CA GLU A 244 10.13 -23.05 -8.44
C GLU A 244 11.49 -22.48 -8.03
N TYR A 245 11.82 -21.22 -8.34
CA TYR A 245 13.09 -20.63 -7.86
C TYR A 245 13.23 -20.62 -6.33
N VAL A 246 12.14 -20.38 -5.62
CA VAL A 246 12.13 -20.31 -4.14
C VAL A 246 12.07 -21.70 -3.50
N GLU A 247 11.57 -22.70 -4.21
CA GLU A 247 11.39 -24.07 -3.71
C GLU A 247 12.74 -24.69 -3.32
N GLY A 248 12.80 -25.25 -2.11
CA GLY A 248 14.05 -25.72 -1.48
C GLY A 248 14.86 -24.63 -0.76
N HIS A 249 14.61 -23.35 -1.02
CA HIS A 249 15.35 -22.22 -0.42
C HIS A 249 14.46 -21.22 0.33
N TRP A 250 13.20 -21.59 0.61
CA TRP A 250 12.18 -20.71 1.17
C TRP A 250 12.64 -19.99 2.45
N TRP A 251 13.20 -20.72 3.41
CA TRP A 251 13.74 -20.14 4.65
C TRP A 251 14.93 -19.22 4.41
N GLY A 252 15.77 -19.54 3.43
CA GLY A 252 16.90 -18.70 3.05
C GLY A 252 16.46 -17.35 2.48
N VAL A 253 15.37 -17.35 1.70
CA VAL A 253 14.76 -16.14 1.16
C VAL A 253 14.07 -15.33 2.26
N LEU A 254 13.26 -16.00 3.09
CA LEU A 254 12.52 -15.37 4.19
C LEU A 254 13.47 -14.60 5.13
N TRP A 255 14.52 -15.25 5.64
CA TRP A 255 15.43 -14.61 6.60
C TRP A 255 16.21 -13.43 6.01
N ARG A 256 16.54 -13.47 4.72
CA ARG A 256 17.16 -12.33 4.01
C ARG A 256 16.21 -11.14 3.90
N TYR A 257 14.93 -11.40 3.67
CA TYR A 257 13.91 -10.35 3.64
C TYR A 257 13.59 -9.78 5.04
N ILE A 258 13.56 -10.63 6.07
CA ILE A 258 13.43 -10.18 7.47
C ILE A 258 14.65 -9.33 7.86
N PHE A 259 15.86 -9.78 7.53
CA PHE A 259 17.09 -9.06 7.81
C PHE A 259 17.06 -7.64 7.23
N ILE A 260 16.76 -7.49 5.93
CA ILE A 260 16.74 -6.18 5.28
C ILE A 260 15.64 -5.28 5.86
N MET A 261 14.48 -5.86 6.22
CA MET A 261 13.39 -5.13 6.87
C MET A 261 13.82 -4.61 8.25
N VAL A 262 14.37 -5.46 9.11
CA VAL A 262 14.82 -5.06 10.46
C VAL A 262 15.96 -4.04 10.37
N PHE A 263 16.91 -4.25 9.46
CA PHE A 263 18.02 -3.33 9.21
C PHE A 263 17.51 -1.91 8.89
N PHE A 264 16.58 -1.78 7.95
CA PHE A 264 16.01 -0.47 7.61
C PHE A 264 15.08 0.08 8.70
N ILE A 265 14.32 -0.75 9.42
CA ILE A 265 13.51 -0.26 10.55
C ILE A 265 14.42 0.43 11.58
N ILE A 266 15.53 -0.19 11.97
CA ILE A 266 16.46 0.38 12.96
C ILE A 266 17.05 1.70 12.43
N ILE A 267 17.53 1.71 11.18
CA ILE A 267 18.17 2.87 10.56
C ILE A 267 17.21 4.04 10.35
N LEU A 268 15.93 3.76 10.09
CA LEU A 268 14.95 4.80 9.77
C LEU A 268 14.18 5.30 10.99
N VAL A 269 13.86 4.43 11.95
CA VAL A 269 13.05 4.80 13.11
C VAL A 269 13.84 5.67 14.09
N ILE A 270 15.08 5.30 14.43
CA ILE A 270 15.85 6.01 15.46
C ILE A 270 16.07 7.49 15.10
N PRO A 271 16.59 7.85 13.90
CA PRO A 271 16.77 9.25 13.54
C PRO A 271 15.45 10.00 13.43
N ASN A 272 14.40 9.37 12.91
CA ASN A 272 13.09 10.00 12.77
C ASN A 272 12.48 10.34 14.14
N LEU A 273 12.61 9.46 15.14
CA LEU A 273 12.17 9.74 16.52
C LEU A 273 12.92 10.94 17.13
N ILE A 274 14.23 11.05 16.90
CA ILE A 274 15.04 12.18 17.37
C ILE A 274 14.59 13.48 16.71
N ILE A 275 14.40 13.48 15.38
CA ILE A 275 13.94 14.66 14.63
C ILE A 275 12.54 15.12 15.09
N GLN A 276 11.63 14.18 15.34
CA GLN A 276 10.29 14.49 15.86
C GLN A 276 10.35 15.06 17.28
N LEU A 277 11.19 14.50 18.16
CA LEU A 277 11.36 15.00 19.53
C LEU A 277 11.88 16.44 19.54
N LEU A 278 12.81 16.77 18.64
CA LEU A 278 13.37 18.11 18.48
C LEU A 278 12.47 19.07 17.69
N LYS A 279 11.32 18.60 17.20
CA LYS A 279 10.36 19.38 16.37
C LYS A 279 11.00 20.04 15.14
N LEU A 280 12.02 19.39 14.55
CA LEU A 280 12.75 19.91 13.39
C LEU A 280 12.03 19.55 12.08
N THR A 281 10.89 20.21 11.83
CA THR A 281 9.99 19.90 10.70
C THR A 281 10.69 19.88 9.34
N PHE A 282 11.60 20.83 9.10
CA PHE A 282 12.36 20.88 7.84
C PHE A 282 13.30 19.68 7.68
N LEU A 283 13.99 19.26 8.75
CA LEU A 283 14.87 18.09 8.68
C LEU A 283 14.09 16.80 8.46
N ASN A 284 12.86 16.69 8.98
CA ASN A 284 12.01 15.53 8.73
C ASN A 284 11.69 15.35 7.24
N PHE A 285 11.39 16.47 6.55
CA PHE A 285 11.16 16.46 5.12
C PHE A 285 12.41 16.02 4.34
N ILE A 286 13.57 16.61 4.64
CA ILE A 286 14.84 16.23 4.01
C ILE A 286 15.19 14.76 4.27
N PHE A 287 15.04 14.29 5.50
CA PHE A 287 15.28 12.90 5.88
C PHE A 287 14.37 11.93 5.12
N SER A 288 13.09 12.27 4.97
CA SER A 288 12.12 11.47 4.21
C SER A 288 12.50 11.36 2.73
N LEU A 289 12.95 12.47 2.12
CA LEU A 289 13.42 12.46 0.73
C LEU A 289 14.66 11.58 0.57
N ILE A 290 15.69 11.79 1.40
CA ILE A 290 16.93 11.00 1.35
C ILE A 290 16.60 9.51 1.53
N THR A 291 15.76 9.20 2.51
CA THR A 291 15.30 7.83 2.77
C THR A 291 14.66 7.22 1.54
N TYR A 292 13.70 7.91 0.90
CA TYR A 292 13.02 7.40 -0.27
C TYR A 292 13.99 7.12 -1.44
N PHE A 293 14.89 8.05 -1.74
CA PHE A 293 15.83 7.93 -2.86
C PHE A 293 16.97 6.95 -2.62
N VAL A 294 17.29 6.64 -1.36
CA VAL A 294 18.36 5.68 -1.01
C VAL A 294 17.79 4.28 -0.76
N VAL A 295 16.76 4.17 0.08
CA VAL A 295 16.25 2.88 0.56
C VAL A 295 15.46 2.15 -0.52
N THR A 296 14.58 2.85 -1.26
CA THR A 296 13.75 2.23 -2.30
C THR A 296 14.58 1.48 -3.35
N PRO A 297 15.56 2.11 -4.03
CA PRO A 297 16.34 1.37 -5.02
C PRO A 297 17.26 0.34 -4.38
N LEU A 298 17.74 0.56 -3.16
CA LEU A 298 18.56 -0.41 -2.46
C LEU A 298 17.80 -1.71 -2.19
N ILE A 299 16.53 -1.63 -1.77
CA ILE A 299 15.65 -2.81 -1.60
C ILE A 299 15.41 -3.52 -2.94
N VAL A 300 15.17 -2.77 -4.03
CA VAL A 300 14.94 -3.35 -5.37
C VAL A 300 16.20 -4.05 -5.88
N ILE A 301 17.38 -3.42 -5.76
CA ILE A 301 18.65 -4.02 -6.17
C ILE A 301 18.97 -5.24 -5.31
N TYR A 302 18.76 -5.15 -3.99
CA TYR A 302 18.94 -6.29 -3.07
C TYR A 302 18.08 -7.49 -3.49
N THR A 303 16.80 -7.23 -3.78
CA THR A 303 15.85 -8.26 -4.20
C THR A 303 16.23 -8.84 -5.57
N PHE A 304 16.72 -8.00 -6.50
CA PHE A 304 17.25 -8.44 -7.78
C PHE A 304 18.46 -9.36 -7.61
N LEU A 305 19.43 -9.01 -6.74
CA LEU A 305 20.61 -9.84 -6.49
C LEU A 305 20.25 -11.17 -5.85
N LEU A 306 19.26 -11.18 -4.95
CA LEU A 306 18.74 -12.42 -4.35
C LEU A 306 18.09 -13.32 -5.41
N TYR A 307 17.28 -12.73 -6.29
CA TYR A 307 16.71 -13.43 -7.44
C TYR A 307 17.79 -13.99 -8.36
N ASP A 308 18.79 -13.17 -8.72
CA ASP A 308 19.87 -13.58 -9.62
C ASP A 308 20.71 -14.71 -9.02
N SER A 309 20.92 -14.69 -7.71
CA SER A 309 21.59 -15.77 -6.97
C SER A 309 20.80 -17.08 -7.03
N LEU A 310 19.47 -17.05 -6.84
CA LEU A 310 18.61 -18.24 -6.98
C LEU A 310 18.60 -18.76 -8.41
N ARG A 311 18.58 -17.86 -9.38
CA ARG A 311 18.63 -18.19 -10.81
C ARG A 311 19.95 -18.85 -11.20
N MET A 312 21.08 -18.35 -10.68
CA MET A 312 22.39 -18.95 -10.89
C MET A 312 22.51 -20.33 -10.22
N LEU A 313 21.91 -20.50 -9.03
CA LEU A 313 21.90 -21.78 -8.31
C LEU A 313 21.08 -22.87 -9.01
N LYS A 314 19.88 -22.54 -9.48
CA LYS A 314 18.99 -23.52 -10.15
C LYS A 314 19.27 -23.70 -11.65
N GLY A 315 20.03 -22.80 -12.26
CA GLY A 315 20.26 -22.77 -13.70
C GLY A 315 19.06 -22.21 -14.48
N GLN A 316 19.28 -21.88 -15.75
CA GLN A 316 18.20 -21.45 -16.64
C GLN A 316 17.47 -22.68 -17.18
N PHE A 317 16.20 -22.83 -16.82
CA PHE A 317 15.33 -23.87 -17.37
C PHE A 317 14.09 -23.24 -18.02
N THR A 318 13.61 -23.90 -19.08
CA THR A 318 12.32 -23.62 -19.70
C THR A 318 11.24 -24.22 -18.80
N PHE A 319 10.43 -23.36 -18.16
CA PHE A 319 9.41 -23.82 -17.22
C PHE A 319 8.10 -24.07 -17.95
N VAL A 320 7.67 -25.32 -18.00
CA VAL A 320 6.32 -25.69 -18.46
C VAL A 320 5.52 -26.12 -17.22
N PRO A 321 4.48 -25.37 -16.82
CA PRO A 321 3.75 -25.68 -15.61
C PRO A 321 2.98 -26.99 -15.74
N ALA A 322 3.08 -27.86 -14.74
CA ALA A 322 2.22 -29.02 -14.64
C ALA A 322 0.74 -28.60 -14.59
N LYS A 323 -0.12 -29.30 -15.35
CA LYS A 323 -1.55 -29.00 -15.49
C LYS A 323 -2.24 -28.85 -14.12
N LYS A 324 -1.95 -29.76 -13.18
CA LYS A 324 -2.50 -29.74 -11.81
C LYS A 324 -2.14 -28.47 -11.05
N SER A 325 -0.86 -28.07 -11.04
CA SER A 325 -0.38 -26.87 -10.33
C SER A 325 -1.06 -25.62 -10.89
N ARG A 326 -1.09 -25.49 -12.22
CA ARG A 326 -1.74 -24.36 -12.90
C ARG A 326 -3.22 -24.23 -12.53
N THR A 327 -3.95 -25.34 -12.52
CA THR A 327 -5.38 -25.34 -12.17
C THR A 327 -5.61 -24.95 -10.70
N VAL A 328 -4.80 -25.46 -9.76
CA VAL A 328 -4.95 -25.13 -8.34
C VAL A 328 -4.78 -23.62 -8.10
N PHE A 329 -3.72 -23.00 -8.62
CA PHE A 329 -3.53 -21.56 -8.43
C PHE A 329 -4.52 -20.71 -9.22
N ALA A 330 -5.01 -21.19 -10.35
CA ALA A 330 -6.13 -20.54 -11.04
C ALA A 330 -7.40 -20.56 -10.20
N LEU A 331 -7.73 -21.68 -9.54
CA LEU A 331 -8.88 -21.75 -8.62
C LEU A 331 -8.72 -20.82 -7.42
N VAL A 332 -7.52 -20.78 -6.82
CA VAL A 332 -7.22 -19.83 -5.72
C VAL A 332 -7.38 -18.38 -6.19
N ALA A 333 -6.90 -18.06 -7.39
CA ALA A 333 -7.07 -16.72 -7.97
C ALA A 333 -8.56 -16.37 -8.19
N VAL A 334 -9.36 -17.33 -8.68
CA VAL A 334 -10.81 -17.15 -8.86
C VAL A 334 -11.50 -16.94 -7.53
N LEU A 335 -11.17 -17.74 -6.50
CA LEU A 335 -11.69 -17.55 -5.14
C LEU A 335 -11.36 -16.16 -4.61
N GLY A 336 -10.10 -15.73 -4.70
CA GLY A 336 -9.69 -14.38 -4.34
C GLY A 336 -10.46 -13.30 -5.10
N GLY A 337 -10.67 -13.51 -6.41
CA GLY A 337 -11.40 -12.58 -7.27
C GLY A 337 -12.90 -12.49 -7.01
N ILE A 338 -13.54 -13.54 -6.48
CA ILE A 338 -14.96 -13.55 -6.10
C ILE A 338 -15.15 -12.94 -4.70
N ILE A 339 -14.21 -13.19 -3.78
CA ILE A 339 -14.31 -12.69 -2.40
C ILE A 339 -14.22 -11.17 -2.35
N ILE A 340 -13.34 -10.54 -3.11
CA ILE A 340 -13.20 -9.07 -3.14
C ILE A 340 -14.54 -8.37 -3.44
N PRO A 341 -15.24 -8.62 -4.56
CA PRO A 341 -16.54 -8.00 -4.82
C PRO A 341 -17.61 -8.44 -3.82
N LEU A 342 -17.60 -9.67 -3.32
CA LEU A 342 -18.56 -10.10 -2.29
C LEU A 342 -18.40 -9.32 -0.98
N THR A 343 -17.16 -9.04 -0.54
CA THR A 343 -16.93 -8.22 0.66
C THR A 343 -17.34 -6.77 0.45
N ILE A 344 -17.06 -6.20 -0.73
CA ILE A 344 -17.50 -4.85 -1.11
C ILE A 344 -19.04 -4.79 -1.18
N LEU A 345 -19.69 -5.74 -1.85
CA LEU A 345 -21.15 -5.82 -1.93
C LEU A 345 -21.78 -6.06 -0.57
N GLY A 346 -21.19 -6.92 0.27
CA GLY A 346 -21.66 -7.18 1.63
C GLY A 346 -21.61 -5.93 2.49
N THR A 347 -20.51 -5.18 2.45
CA THR A 347 -20.40 -3.89 3.18
C THR A 347 -21.39 -2.85 2.67
N ILE A 348 -21.57 -2.73 1.34
CA ILE A 348 -22.58 -1.83 0.76
C ILE A 348 -23.99 -2.26 1.17
N ALA A 349 -24.31 -3.55 1.12
CA ALA A 349 -25.61 -4.09 1.51
C ALA A 349 -25.91 -3.82 3.00
N LEU A 350 -24.92 -4.00 3.89
CA LEU A 350 -25.06 -3.68 5.31
C LEU A 350 -25.39 -2.20 5.55
N ILE A 351 -24.85 -1.30 4.71
CA ILE A 351 -25.18 0.13 4.76
C ILE A 351 -26.57 0.38 4.16
N ALA A 352 -26.94 -0.32 3.09
CA ALA A 352 -28.19 -0.12 2.36
C ALA A 352 -29.45 -0.65 3.06
N ILE A 353 -29.34 -1.71 3.89
CA ILE A 353 -30.50 -2.31 4.58
C ILE A 353 -31.19 -1.30 5.53
N ASN A 354 -30.41 -0.51 6.27
CA ASN A 354 -30.96 0.53 7.16
C ASN A 354 -29.98 1.70 7.31
N PRO A 355 -29.92 2.61 6.31
CA PRO A 355 -28.96 3.72 6.29
C PRO A 355 -29.13 4.65 7.49
N SER A 356 -30.38 4.93 7.89
CA SER A 356 -30.69 5.81 9.01
C SER A 356 -30.20 5.22 10.34
N ALA A 357 -30.38 3.92 10.57
CA ALA A 357 -29.84 3.26 11.77
C ALA A 357 -28.31 3.28 11.80
N GLN A 358 -27.62 3.07 10.67
CA GLN A 358 -26.16 3.14 10.60
C GLN A 358 -25.64 4.55 10.87
N ILE A 359 -26.28 5.57 10.28
CA ILE A 359 -25.95 6.97 10.51
C ILE A 359 -26.20 7.34 11.98
N ASN A 360 -27.33 6.91 12.56
CA ASN A 360 -27.63 7.16 13.97
C ASN A 360 -26.62 6.46 14.89
N LYS A 361 -26.23 5.22 14.59
CA LYS A 361 -25.20 4.49 15.33
C LYS A 361 -23.83 5.18 15.24
N ALA A 362 -23.45 5.69 14.07
CA ALA A 362 -22.22 6.45 13.89
C ALA A 362 -22.23 7.79 14.65
N ASN A 363 -23.36 8.52 14.58
CA ASN A 363 -23.56 9.75 15.33
C ASN A 363 -23.53 9.51 16.85
N ASP A 364 -24.18 8.46 17.33
CA ASP A 364 -24.18 8.09 18.75
C ASP A 364 -22.77 7.66 19.21
N ALA A 365 -22.02 6.92 18.40
CA ALA A 365 -20.62 6.61 18.70
C ALA A 365 -19.76 7.88 18.78
N LYS A 366 -19.98 8.85 17.88
CA LYS A 366 -19.30 10.14 17.92
C LYS A 366 -19.66 10.94 19.18
N ARG A 367 -20.93 10.99 19.54
CA ARG A 367 -21.41 11.62 20.79
C ARG A 367 -20.80 10.98 22.04
N MET A 368 -20.69 9.65 22.09
CA MET A 368 -20.02 8.95 23.20
C MET A 368 -18.53 9.35 23.30
N GLN A 369 -17.84 9.45 22.16
CA GLN A 369 -16.46 9.91 22.13
C GLN A 369 -16.35 11.36 22.62
N ASP A 370 -17.26 12.24 22.18
CA ASP A 370 -17.30 13.64 22.61
C ASP A 370 -17.53 13.72 24.13
N GLN A 371 -18.46 12.93 24.68
CA GLN A 371 -18.71 12.82 26.11
C GLN A 371 -17.45 12.49 26.90
N VAL A 372 -16.76 11.44 26.46
CA VAL A 372 -15.55 10.96 27.12
C VAL A 372 -14.45 12.01 27.07
N SER A 373 -14.27 12.68 25.93
CA SER A 373 -13.24 13.71 25.77
C SER A 373 -13.52 14.96 26.62
N VAL A 374 -14.75 15.47 26.64
CA VAL A 374 -15.14 16.61 27.49
C VAL A 374 -15.02 16.27 28.96
N ARG A 375 -15.43 15.07 29.38
CA ARG A 375 -15.28 14.62 30.76
C ARG A 375 -13.81 14.59 31.19
N TYR A 376 -12.92 14.00 30.41
CA TYR A 376 -11.49 14.00 30.75
C TYR A 376 -10.93 15.42 30.88
N ALA A 377 -11.37 16.34 30.04
CA ALA A 377 -10.97 17.73 30.13
C ALA A 377 -11.52 18.45 31.38
N LEU A 378 -12.77 18.19 31.76
CA LEU A 378 -13.37 18.71 33.00
C LEU A 378 -12.63 18.20 34.24
N GLU A 379 -12.29 16.92 34.29
CA GLU A 379 -11.52 16.33 35.40
C GLU A 379 -10.10 16.90 35.47
N ALA A 380 -9.42 17.05 34.33
CA ALA A 380 -8.11 17.68 34.29
C ALA A 380 -8.15 19.14 34.77
N TYR A 381 -9.20 19.89 34.41
CA TYR A 381 -9.40 21.25 34.89
C TYR A 381 -9.65 21.29 36.41
N LEU A 382 -10.45 20.37 36.95
CA LEU A 382 -10.70 20.24 38.39
C LEU A 382 -9.40 19.97 39.16
N ILE A 383 -8.56 19.04 38.68
CA ILE A 383 -7.30 18.67 39.34
C ILE A 383 -6.36 19.88 39.45
N GLU A 384 -6.30 20.73 38.42
CA GLU A 384 -5.42 21.89 38.43
C GLU A 384 -5.99 23.11 39.16
N ASN A 385 -7.31 23.36 39.07
CA ASN A 385 -7.94 24.59 39.56
C ASN A 385 -8.74 24.40 40.84
N GLY A 386 -8.92 23.17 41.31
CA GLY A 386 -9.72 22.83 42.50
C GLY A 386 -11.24 23.03 42.33
N ARG A 387 -11.70 23.37 41.12
CA ARG A 387 -13.12 23.60 40.77
C ARG A 387 -13.39 23.26 39.31
N TYR A 388 -14.63 22.92 38.97
CA TYR A 388 -15.10 22.80 37.58
C TYR A 388 -15.24 24.19 36.91
N PRO A 389 -15.12 24.29 35.58
CA PRO A 389 -15.20 25.57 34.89
C PRO A 389 -16.64 26.09 34.80
N GLU A 390 -16.84 27.40 34.78
CA GLU A 390 -18.16 28.03 34.62
C GLU A 390 -18.76 27.73 33.24
N ASN A 391 -17.91 27.54 32.23
CA ASN A 391 -18.30 27.22 30.86
C ASN A 391 -17.19 26.42 30.14
N LEU A 392 -17.57 25.68 29.10
CA LEU A 392 -16.64 24.81 28.35
C LEU A 392 -15.53 25.57 27.61
N TYR A 393 -15.64 26.89 27.41
CA TYR A 393 -14.61 27.68 26.74
C TYR A 393 -13.31 27.76 27.55
N GLN A 394 -13.39 27.65 28.88
CA GLN A 394 -12.21 27.61 29.76
C GLN A 394 -11.37 26.33 29.60
N LEU A 395 -11.91 25.31 28.94
CA LEU A 395 -11.18 24.07 28.65
C LEU A 395 -10.27 24.20 27.42
N VAL A 396 -10.51 25.18 26.55
CA VAL A 396 -9.79 25.38 25.29
C VAL A 396 -8.75 26.50 25.47
N PRO A 397 -7.53 26.39 24.90
CA PRO A 397 -7.01 25.27 24.10
C PRO A 397 -6.28 24.20 24.93
N LYS A 398 -6.14 24.41 26.25
CA LYS A 398 -5.22 23.63 27.08
C LYS A 398 -5.66 22.16 27.28
N TYR A 399 -6.94 21.94 27.58
CA TYR A 399 -7.49 20.61 27.88
C TYR A 399 -8.29 20.02 26.71
N LEU A 400 -8.85 20.89 25.86
CA LEU A 400 -9.51 20.53 24.60
C LEU A 400 -8.96 21.38 23.46
N LYS A 401 -8.79 20.75 22.28
CA LYS A 401 -8.40 21.46 21.06
C LYS A 401 -9.50 22.42 20.57
N SER A 402 -10.75 21.99 20.69
CA SER A 402 -11.95 22.75 20.34
C SER A 402 -13.15 22.13 21.05
N ILE A 403 -14.20 22.92 21.31
CA ILE A 403 -15.44 22.41 21.90
C ILE A 403 -16.15 21.53 20.85
N PRO A 404 -16.45 20.26 21.14
CA PRO A 404 -17.19 19.41 20.22
C PRO A 404 -18.67 19.83 20.12
N SER A 405 -19.29 19.56 18.98
CA SER A 405 -20.69 19.83 18.70
C SER A 405 -21.40 18.59 18.16
N ASP A 406 -22.73 18.54 18.31
CA ASP A 406 -23.52 17.39 17.89
C ASP A 406 -23.34 17.12 16.38
N PRO A 407 -23.03 15.87 15.97
CA PRO A 407 -22.73 15.57 14.57
C PRO A 407 -23.91 15.79 13.62
N LYS A 408 -25.16 15.71 14.13
CA LYS A 408 -26.40 15.87 13.36
C LYS A 408 -26.88 17.33 13.35
N THR A 409 -26.98 17.99 14.50
CA THR A 409 -27.55 19.35 14.61
C THR A 409 -26.51 20.45 14.51
N LYS A 410 -25.22 20.14 14.70
CA LYS A 410 -24.10 21.09 14.80
C LYS A 410 -24.20 22.07 15.97
N LEU A 411 -25.15 21.86 16.89
CA LEU A 411 -25.31 22.66 18.10
C LEU A 411 -24.32 22.22 19.19
N PRO A 412 -23.88 23.13 20.07
CA PRO A 412 -23.05 22.77 21.20
C PRO A 412 -23.83 21.86 22.17
N TYR A 413 -23.13 20.96 22.86
CA TYR A 413 -23.72 20.15 23.92
C TYR A 413 -24.08 21.00 25.13
N PHE A 414 -25.10 20.57 25.88
CA PHE A 414 -25.52 21.26 27.10
C PHE A 414 -24.51 21.02 28.22
N TYR A 415 -24.10 22.12 28.86
CA TYR A 415 -23.22 22.12 30.02
C TYR A 415 -23.68 23.16 31.04
N ARG A 416 -23.63 22.80 32.32
CA ARG A 416 -23.85 23.73 33.43
C ARG A 416 -23.05 23.29 34.64
N GLU A 417 -22.42 24.24 35.33
CA GLU A 417 -21.80 23.98 36.63
C GLU A 417 -22.85 23.86 37.74
N LEU A 418 -22.58 23.04 38.74
CA LEU A 418 -23.47 22.80 39.88
C LEU A 418 -22.68 22.92 41.19
N ARG A 419 -23.40 23.22 42.28
CA ARG A 419 -22.88 23.18 43.67
C ARG A 419 -21.58 23.98 43.85
N GLU A 420 -21.59 25.26 43.50
CA GLU A 420 -20.41 26.16 43.66
C GLU A 420 -19.14 25.58 43.01
N SER A 421 -19.29 25.12 41.75
CA SER A 421 -18.20 24.57 40.94
C SER A 421 -17.58 23.26 41.48
N GLN A 422 -18.28 22.53 42.35
CA GLN A 422 -17.86 21.21 42.86
C GLN A 422 -18.55 20.04 42.14
N ASP A 423 -19.45 20.32 41.21
CA ASP A 423 -20.14 19.33 40.38
C ASP A 423 -20.48 19.95 39.02
N TYR A 424 -20.89 19.13 38.06
CA TYR A 424 -21.31 19.61 36.74
C TYR A 424 -22.47 18.77 36.19
N GLU A 425 -23.18 19.32 35.22
CA GLU A 425 -24.14 18.59 34.41
C GLU A 425 -23.78 18.75 32.94
N PHE A 426 -23.54 17.63 32.27
CA PHE A 426 -23.25 17.58 30.84
C PHE A 426 -24.19 16.59 30.17
N CYS A 427 -25.01 17.07 29.23
CA CYS A 427 -26.07 16.28 28.61
C CYS A 427 -25.85 16.09 27.11
N ILE A 428 -26.13 14.86 26.66
CA ILE A 428 -26.09 14.45 25.26
C ILE A 428 -27.42 13.81 24.88
N ASP A 429 -27.98 14.27 23.78
CA ASP A 429 -29.15 13.68 23.14
C ASP A 429 -28.73 12.58 22.16
N PHE A 430 -28.78 11.33 22.62
CA PHE A 430 -28.62 10.16 21.74
C PHE A 430 -29.87 9.94 20.90
N SER A 431 -29.76 9.13 19.84
CA SER A 431 -30.87 8.83 18.94
C SER A 431 -32.10 8.20 19.62
N THR A 432 -31.92 7.59 20.80
CA THR A 432 -32.96 6.85 21.53
C THR A 432 -33.25 7.40 22.92
N LYS A 433 -32.39 8.26 23.47
CA LYS A 433 -32.46 8.74 24.86
C LYS A 433 -31.58 9.97 25.06
N THR A 434 -31.93 10.79 26.03
CA THR A 434 -31.01 11.82 26.52
C THR A 434 -30.25 11.27 27.72
N ASN A 435 -28.95 11.48 27.75
CA ASN A 435 -28.10 11.04 28.85
C ASN A 435 -27.35 12.25 29.42
N CYS A 436 -27.54 12.50 30.71
CA CYS A 436 -26.81 13.53 31.44
C CYS A 436 -25.83 12.88 32.41
N THR A 437 -24.63 13.46 32.49
CA THR A 437 -23.55 13.01 33.37
C THR A 437 -23.12 14.11 34.33
N ASN A 438 -22.77 13.70 35.55
CA ASN A 438 -22.25 14.55 36.61
C ASN A 438 -20.99 13.95 37.27
N ALA A 439 -20.34 14.73 38.13
CA ALA A 439 -19.08 14.34 38.78
C ALA A 439 -19.26 13.21 39.80
N LYS A 440 -20.35 13.25 40.58
CA LYS A 440 -20.48 12.40 41.78
C LYS A 440 -20.96 10.98 41.53
N THR A 441 -21.67 10.71 40.43
CA THR A 441 -22.30 9.40 40.27
C THR A 441 -21.58 8.48 39.29
N ASN A 442 -20.82 8.99 38.31
CA ASN A 442 -20.42 8.20 37.14
C ASN A 442 -21.60 7.41 36.50
N ILE A 443 -22.85 7.75 36.84
CA ILE A 443 -24.05 7.03 36.45
C ILE A 443 -24.74 7.88 35.39
N ASN A 444 -24.93 7.25 34.23
CA ASN A 444 -25.71 7.79 33.13
C ASN A 444 -27.18 7.91 33.56
N VAL A 445 -27.67 9.13 33.82
CA VAL A 445 -29.08 9.36 34.06
C VAL A 445 -29.77 9.43 32.70
N ASN A 446 -30.43 8.34 32.31
CA ASN A 446 -31.15 8.24 31.05
C ASN A 446 -32.55 8.86 31.21
N TYR A 447 -32.81 9.96 30.53
CA TYR A 447 -34.16 10.46 30.35
C TYR A 447 -34.73 9.85 29.06
N GLN A 448 -35.78 9.01 29.18
CA GLN A 448 -36.62 8.65 28.03
C GLN A 448 -37.48 9.88 27.69
N TYR A 449 -37.58 10.21 26.40
CA TYR A 449 -38.19 11.43 25.87
C TYR A 449 -39.42 11.93 26.64
N LEU A 450 -39.29 13.11 27.26
CA LEU A 450 -40.41 13.86 27.85
C LEU A 450 -40.45 15.34 27.44
N PHE A 451 -39.73 15.76 26.40
CA PHE A 451 -39.75 17.16 25.94
C PHE A 451 -40.27 17.28 24.51
N THR A 452 -41.59 17.50 24.39
CA THR A 452 -42.25 17.99 23.17
C THR A 452 -42.29 19.53 23.11
N THR A 453 -41.34 20.23 23.73
CA THR A 453 -41.23 21.68 23.61
C THR A 453 -39.82 22.08 23.17
N PRO A 454 -39.68 22.95 22.14
CA PRO A 454 -38.38 23.51 21.82
C PRO A 454 -37.82 24.25 23.04
N PHE A 455 -36.53 24.06 23.32
CA PHE A 455 -35.84 24.74 24.41
C PHE A 455 -36.04 26.27 24.31
N PRO A 456 -36.29 26.97 25.43
CA PRO A 456 -36.48 28.41 25.41
C PRO A 456 -35.20 29.09 24.95
N THR A 457 -35.36 29.95 23.93
CA THR A 457 -34.33 30.89 23.46
C THR A 457 -33.88 31.81 24.61
N ILE A 458 -32.57 32.05 24.70
CA ILE A 458 -31.95 33.02 25.59
C ILE A 458 -32.65 34.39 25.41
N PRO A 459 -33.13 35.06 26.48
CA PRO A 459 -33.67 36.41 26.35
C PRO A 459 -32.54 37.37 25.97
N SER A 460 -32.74 38.12 24.89
CA SER A 460 -31.86 39.22 24.51
C SER A 460 -31.97 40.32 25.56
N ASN A 461 -30.93 40.48 26.39
CA ASN A 461 -30.89 41.56 27.34
C ASN A 461 -30.61 42.87 26.58
N LYS A 462 -31.68 43.61 26.25
CA LYS A 462 -31.62 45.04 25.98
C LYS A 462 -31.42 45.78 27.31
N SER A 463 -30.69 46.88 27.23
CA SER A 463 -30.60 48.01 28.17
C SER A 463 -29.66 47.86 29.38
N SER A 464 -28.57 48.61 29.32
CA SER A 464 -28.16 49.51 30.41
C SER A 464 -27.49 50.74 29.80
N GLN A 465 -28.28 51.81 29.66
CA GLN A 465 -27.75 53.16 29.79
C GLN A 465 -27.18 53.31 31.21
N TYR A 466 -25.92 53.72 31.34
CA TYR A 466 -25.43 54.86 32.13
C TYR A 466 -23.90 54.92 31.99
#